data_AF-A0A820PKT3-F1
#
_entry.id   AF-A0A820PKT3-F1
#
_cell.length_a   1.000
_cell.length_b   1.000
_cell.length_c   1.000
_cell.angle_alpha   90.00
_cell.angle_beta   90.00
_cell.angle_gamma   90.00
#
_symmetry.space_group_name_H-M   'P 1'
#
loop_
_entity.id
_entity.type
_entity.pdbx_description
1 polymer ?
#
loop_
_entity_poly.entity_id
_entity_poly.type
_entity_poly.pdbx_seq_one_letter_code
_entity_poly.pdbx_strand_id
1 'polypeptide(L)'
;MHIYNEFKSLFIIVAFLGYIFLFSGLIINFLQLCSCVIWSFNKELYRKINHYLALDISSQFTFATQWWSKSNCVLYINPDDLEKIQKEHAIVIMNHKYDIDWIAGWIICQRIGIMQGSKIIGKQSLKLLPIMGWY
;
A
#
# COMPACT_ATOMS: atom_id res chain seq x y z
N MET A 1 27.16 -11.33 5.39
CA MET A 1 26.11 -10.55 4.70
C MET A 1 25.55 -11.29 3.47
N HIS A 2 26.39 -11.97 2.69
CA HIS A 2 26.00 -12.76 1.50
C HIS A 2 24.97 -13.87 1.80
N ILE A 3 25.29 -14.76 2.75
CA ILE A 3 24.44 -15.90 3.15
C ILE A 3 23.04 -15.46 3.61
N TYR A 4 22.94 -14.32 4.30
CA TYR A 4 21.66 -13.77 4.74
C TYR A 4 20.77 -13.32 3.56
N ASN A 5 21.38 -12.71 2.53
CA ASN A 5 20.65 -12.29 1.35
C ASN A 5 20.23 -13.49 0.49
N GLU A 6 21.09 -14.51 0.37
CA GLU A 6 20.75 -15.77 -0.29
C GLU A 6 19.58 -16.47 0.41
N PHE A 7 19.60 -16.52 1.74
CA PHE A 7 18.49 -17.04 2.53
C PHE A 7 17.19 -16.28 2.25
N LYS A 8 17.20 -14.94 2.27
CA LYS A 8 16.01 -14.13 1.93
C LYS A 8 15.49 -14.38 0.51
N SER A 9 16.36 -14.73 -0.42
CA SER A 9 15.99 -15.00 -1.82
C SER A 9 15.44 -16.40 -2.07
N LEU A 10 15.49 -17.29 -1.07
CA LEU A 10 14.92 -18.63 -1.19
C LEU A 10 13.43 -18.55 -1.51
N PHE A 11 13.03 -19.30 -2.53
CA PHE A 11 11.64 -19.34 -3.00
C PHE A 11 10.65 -19.62 -1.87
N ILE A 12 10.97 -20.54 -0.95
CA ILE A 12 10.10 -20.88 0.18
C ILE A 12 9.81 -19.66 1.07
N ILE A 13 10.79 -18.80 1.28
CA ILE A 13 10.65 -17.61 2.13
C ILE A 13 9.83 -16.53 1.41
N VAL A 14 10.11 -16.30 0.14
CA VAL A 14 9.32 -15.35 -0.68
C VAL A 14 7.88 -15.83 -0.82
N ALA A 15 7.67 -17.13 -1.03
CA ALA A 15 6.35 -17.75 -1.09
C ALA A 15 5.60 -17.63 0.25
N PHE A 16 6.31 -17.78 1.37
CA PHE A 16 5.72 -17.57 2.70
C PHE A 16 5.27 -16.12 2.93
N LEU A 17 6.06 -15.13 2.48
CA LEU A 17 5.64 -13.72 2.50
C LEU A 17 4.42 -13.48 1.60
N GLY A 18 4.40 -14.10 0.41
CA GLY A 18 3.24 -14.07 -0.49
C GLY A 18 2.00 -14.69 0.17
N TYR A 19 2.15 -15.79 0.89
CA TYR A 19 1.07 -16.42 1.66
C TYR A 19 0.54 -15.50 2.77
N ILE A 20 1.42 -14.84 3.53
CA ILE A 20 1.01 -13.86 4.55
C ILE A 20 0.21 -12.72 3.91
N PHE A 21 0.69 -12.19 2.78
CA PHE A 21 0.00 -11.14 2.05
C PHE A 21 -1.39 -11.58 1.60
N LEU A 22 -1.50 -12.79 1.02
CA LEU A 22 -2.78 -13.32 0.56
C LEU A 22 -3.76 -13.55 1.72
N PHE A 23 -3.30 -14.19 2.79
CA PHE A 23 -4.14 -14.53 3.92
C PHE A 23 -4.61 -13.29 4.69
N SER A 24 -3.70 -12.34 4.95
CA SER A 24 -4.04 -11.07 5.59
C SER A 24 -5.00 -10.25 4.73
N GLY A 25 -4.79 -10.18 3.41
CA GLY A 25 -5.71 -9.46 2.53
C GLY A 25 -7.10 -10.10 2.46
N LEU A 26 -7.20 -11.43 2.55
CA LEU A 26 -8.51 -12.10 2.66
C LEU A 26 -9.23 -11.76 3.97
N ILE A 27 -8.49 -11.71 5.09
CA ILE A 27 -9.04 -11.27 6.38
C ILE A 27 -9.53 -9.82 6.27
N ILE A 28 -8.73 -8.93 5.71
CA ILE A 28 -9.09 -7.51 5.56
C ILE A 28 -10.32 -7.37 4.67
N ASN A 29 -10.39 -8.05 3.53
CA ASN A 29 -11.58 -8.02 2.66
C ASN A 29 -12.84 -8.54 3.38
N PHE A 30 -12.71 -9.57 4.21
CA PHE A 30 -13.81 -10.06 5.03
C PHE A 30 -14.27 -8.98 6.05
N LEU A 31 -13.34 -8.30 6.71
CA LEU A 31 -13.67 -7.19 7.61
C LEU A 31 -14.31 -6.01 6.86
N GLN A 32 -13.84 -5.69 5.65
CA GLN A 32 -14.45 -4.68 4.79
C GLN A 32 -15.89 -5.07 4.43
N LEU A 33 -16.13 -6.33 4.08
CA LEU A 33 -17.48 -6.84 3.83
C LEU A 33 -18.37 -6.72 5.07
N CYS A 34 -17.89 -7.08 6.26
CA CYS A 34 -18.64 -6.89 7.50
C CYS A 34 -18.93 -5.40 7.77
N SER A 35 -18.00 -4.51 7.43
CA SER A 35 -18.18 -3.07 7.61
C SER A 35 -19.31 -2.48 6.76
N CYS A 36 -19.74 -3.16 5.67
CA CYS A 36 -20.87 -2.71 4.85
C CYS A 36 -22.17 -2.55 5.64
N VAL A 37 -22.34 -3.27 6.76
CA VAL A 37 -23.49 -3.09 7.66
C VAL A 37 -23.48 -1.67 8.26
N ILE A 38 -22.30 -1.14 8.58
CA ILE A 38 -22.10 0.20 9.16
C ILE A 38 -22.47 1.29 8.14
N TRP A 39 -22.26 1.04 6.84
CA TRP A 39 -22.51 2.01 5.78
C TRP A 39 -23.95 2.55 5.80
N SER A 40 -24.92 1.69 6.10
CA SER A 40 -26.34 2.05 6.17
C SER A 40 -26.66 3.03 7.30
N PHE A 41 -25.85 3.05 8.37
CA PHE A 41 -26.09 3.88 9.56
C PHE A 41 -25.15 5.07 9.67
N ASN A 42 -23.88 4.89 9.31
CA ASN A 42 -22.84 5.92 9.42
C ASN A 42 -21.79 5.76 8.32
N LYS A 43 -21.94 6.56 7.25
CA LYS A 43 -21.03 6.55 6.10
C LYS A 43 -19.63 7.05 6.44
N GLU A 44 -19.49 7.99 7.40
CA GLU A 44 -18.17 8.49 7.83
C GLU A 44 -17.38 7.40 8.56
N LEU A 45 -18.03 6.70 9.49
CA LEU A 45 -17.41 5.61 10.22
C LEU A 45 -17.04 4.46 9.28
N TYR A 46 -17.93 4.09 8.36
CA TYR A 46 -17.64 3.12 7.30
C TYR A 46 -16.40 3.50 6.50
N ARG A 47 -16.32 4.75 6.01
CA ARG A 47 -15.15 5.24 5.28
C ARG A 47 -13.90 5.15 6.13
N LYS A 48 -13.93 5.65 7.37
CA LYS A 48 -12.79 5.63 8.29
C LYS A 48 -12.27 4.22 8.52
N ILE A 49 -13.15 3.25 8.77
CA ILE A 49 -12.79 1.84 8.96
C ILE A 49 -12.11 1.29 7.70
N ASN A 50 -12.73 1.46 6.52
CA ASN A 50 -12.17 0.97 5.26
C ASN A 50 -10.84 1.64 4.94
N HIS A 51 -10.66 2.90 5.30
CA HIS A 51 -9.40 3.65 5.16
C HIS A 51 -8.26 3.02 5.95
N TYR A 52 -8.51 2.59 7.20
CA TYR A 52 -7.50 1.92 8.03
C TYR A 52 -7.26 0.48 7.57
N LEU A 53 -8.30 -0.25 7.17
CA LEU A 53 -8.17 -1.58 6.57
C LEU A 53 -7.32 -1.54 5.28
N ALA A 54 -7.52 -0.53 4.44
CA ALA A 54 -6.71 -0.29 3.24
C ALA A 54 -5.25 0.04 3.56
N LEU A 55 -5.01 0.77 4.65
CA LEU A 55 -3.65 1.05 5.12
C LEU A 55 -2.93 -0.24 5.47
N ASP A 56 -3.59 -1.16 6.18
CA ASP A 56 -2.97 -2.40 6.66
C ASP A 56 -2.44 -3.25 5.50
N ILE A 57 -3.21 -3.42 4.42
CA ILE A 57 -2.75 -4.16 3.25
C ILE A 57 -1.67 -3.39 2.48
N SER A 58 -1.84 -2.08 2.32
CA SER A 58 -0.91 -1.26 1.54
C SER A 58 0.46 -1.18 2.25
N SER A 59 0.46 -1.19 3.58
CA SER A 59 1.67 -1.18 4.40
C SER A 59 2.57 -2.40 4.14
N GLN A 60 2.02 -3.54 3.75
CA GLN A 60 2.80 -4.74 3.45
C GLN A 60 3.69 -4.58 2.21
N PHE A 61 3.23 -3.83 1.20
CA PHE A 61 4.05 -3.49 0.04
C PHE A 61 5.23 -2.60 0.45
N THR A 62 4.96 -1.56 1.24
CA THR A 62 6.02 -0.66 1.72
C THR A 62 6.99 -1.37 2.67
N PHE A 63 6.52 -2.36 3.44
CA PHE A 63 7.38 -3.24 4.24
C PHE A 63 8.29 -4.09 3.35
N ALA A 64 7.75 -4.70 2.30
CA ALA A 64 8.53 -5.52 1.37
C ALA A 64 9.66 -4.70 0.72
N THR A 65 9.41 -3.44 0.39
CA THR A 65 10.45 -2.60 -0.26
C THR A 65 11.41 -1.96 0.75
N GLN A 66 10.91 -1.39 1.84
CA GLN A 66 11.79 -0.66 2.79
C GLN A 66 12.55 -1.61 3.71
N TRP A 67 11.89 -2.65 4.23
CA TRP A 67 12.45 -3.54 5.25
C TRP A 67 12.97 -4.85 4.66
N TRP A 68 12.22 -5.47 3.74
CA TRP A 68 12.62 -6.75 3.19
C TRP A 68 13.75 -6.61 2.15
N SER A 69 13.58 -5.78 1.12
CA SER A 69 14.63 -5.55 0.11
C SER A 69 15.68 -4.52 0.51
N LYS A 70 15.47 -3.80 1.62
CA LYS A 70 16.34 -2.70 2.08
C LYS A 70 16.50 -1.59 1.02
N SER A 71 15.48 -1.39 0.19
CA SER A 71 15.51 -0.35 -0.83
C SER A 71 15.36 1.01 -0.17
N ASN A 72 16.26 1.94 -0.52
CA ASN A 72 16.16 3.32 -0.06
C ASN A 72 15.39 4.15 -1.09
N CYS A 73 14.35 4.84 -0.65
CA CYS A 73 13.61 5.82 -1.44
C CYS A 73 13.94 7.20 -0.87
N VAL A 74 14.44 8.13 -1.69
CA VAL A 74 14.78 9.49 -1.26
C VAL A 74 13.93 10.46 -2.07
N LEU A 75 13.18 11.32 -1.38
CA LEU A 75 12.39 12.38 -1.98
C LEU A 75 13.18 13.68 -1.96
N TYR A 76 13.47 14.23 -3.14
CA TYR A 76 14.00 15.57 -3.29
C TYR A 76 12.84 16.52 -3.58
N ILE A 77 12.51 17.37 -2.61
CA ILE A 77 11.39 18.31 -2.68
C ILE A 77 11.73 19.57 -1.89
N ASN A 78 11.19 20.71 -2.30
CA ASN A 78 11.23 21.93 -1.49
C ASN A 78 10.37 21.73 -0.21
N PRO A 79 10.87 22.07 0.99
CA PRO A 79 10.08 22.02 2.22
C PRO A 79 8.69 22.67 2.12
N ASP A 80 8.57 23.80 1.42
CA ASP A 80 7.30 24.52 1.25
C ASP A 80 6.26 23.68 0.48
N ASP A 81 6.72 22.91 -0.51
CA ASP A 81 5.84 22.05 -1.31
C ASP A 81 5.49 20.74 -0.58
N LEU A 82 6.39 20.27 0.30
CA LEU A 82 6.12 19.14 1.18
C LEU A 82 4.98 19.43 2.15
N GLU A 83 4.92 20.65 2.69
CA GLU A 83 3.83 21.09 3.57
C GLU A 83 2.49 21.14 2.83
N LYS A 84 2.48 21.62 1.58
CA LYS A 84 1.26 21.68 0.75
C LYS A 84 0.70 20.29 0.49
N ILE A 85 1.54 19.32 0.08
CA ILE A 85 1.11 17.94 -0.22
C ILE A 85 0.40 17.25 0.95
N GLN A 86 0.69 17.64 2.20
CA GLN A 86 0.01 17.08 3.38
C GLN A 86 -1.36 17.73 3.66
N LYS A 87 -1.62 18.93 3.12
CA LYS A 87 -2.80 19.74 3.44
C LYS A 87 -3.83 19.77 2.32
N GLU A 88 -3.45 19.47 1.09
CA GLU A 88 -4.33 19.56 -0.09
C GLU A 88 -4.32 18.29 -0.94
N HIS A 89 -5.31 18.18 -1.83
CA HIS A 89 -5.36 17.09 -2.80
C HIS A 89 -4.34 17.33 -3.92
N ALA A 90 -3.43 16.38 -4.11
CA ALA A 90 -2.43 16.42 -5.17
C ALA A 90 -2.60 15.24 -6.13
N ILE A 91 -2.31 15.48 -7.42
CA ILE A 91 -2.14 14.42 -8.42
C ILE A 91 -0.64 14.30 -8.69
N VAL A 92 -0.10 13.11 -8.46
CA VAL A 92 1.31 12.81 -8.77
C VAL A 92 1.37 12.13 -10.13
N ILE A 93 2.09 12.76 -11.07
CA ILE A 93 2.39 12.17 -12.37
C ILE A 93 3.83 11.67 -12.32
N MET A 94 4.00 10.36 -12.48
CA MET A 94 5.30 9.70 -12.41
C MET A 94 5.71 9.22 -13.80
N ASN A 95 7.00 9.31 -14.12
CA ASN A 95 7.57 8.51 -15.19
C ASN A 95 7.46 7.02 -14.82
N HIS A 96 7.12 6.16 -15.78
CA HIS A 96 6.94 4.74 -15.55
C HIS A 96 7.95 3.93 -16.37
N LYS A 97 8.96 3.39 -15.69
CA LYS A 97 10.03 2.56 -16.26
C LYS A 97 9.96 1.13 -15.74
N TYR A 98 9.53 0.92 -14.49
CA TYR A 98 9.43 -0.39 -13.86
C TYR A 98 8.04 -0.62 -13.27
N ASP A 99 7.60 -1.87 -13.25
CA ASP A 99 6.28 -2.28 -12.75
C ASP A 99 6.02 -1.92 -11.27
N ILE A 100 7.07 -1.60 -10.51
CA ILE A 100 7.01 -1.28 -9.08
C ILE A 100 7.18 0.21 -8.75
N ASP A 101 7.27 1.08 -9.77
CA ASP A 101 7.51 2.52 -9.55
C ASP A 101 6.48 3.16 -8.62
N TRP A 102 5.22 2.69 -8.69
CA TRP A 102 4.13 3.14 -7.84
C TRP A 102 4.37 2.91 -6.34
N ILE A 103 5.20 1.91 -5.97
CA ILE A 103 5.55 1.65 -4.57
C ILE A 103 6.36 2.82 -3.99
N ALA A 104 7.19 3.49 -4.80
CA ALA A 104 7.93 4.66 -4.34
C ALA A 104 6.99 5.80 -3.91
N GLY A 105 5.90 6.03 -4.65
CA GLY A 105 4.85 6.97 -4.28
C GLY A 105 4.20 6.60 -2.94
N TRP A 106 3.87 5.32 -2.74
CA TRP A 106 3.31 4.83 -1.47
C TRP A 106 4.29 4.92 -0.29
N ILE A 107 5.58 4.68 -0.50
CA ILE A 107 6.61 4.87 0.54
C ILE A 107 6.63 6.33 0.99
N ILE A 108 6.61 7.27 0.04
CA ILE A 108 6.56 8.70 0.35
C ILE A 108 5.29 9.03 1.13
N CYS A 109 4.12 8.60 0.64
CA CYS A 109 2.84 8.84 1.30
C CYS A 109 2.80 8.26 2.72
N GLN A 110 3.42 7.09 2.94
CA GLN A 110 3.54 6.50 4.27
C GLN A 110 4.40 7.33 5.21
N ARG A 111 5.55 7.82 4.74
CA ARG A 111 6.48 8.61 5.57
C ARG A 111 5.91 9.96 5.99
N ILE A 112 5.04 10.55 5.17
CA ILE A 112 4.37 11.82 5.47
C ILE A 112 2.97 11.65 6.06
N GLY A 113 2.55 10.41 6.36
CA GLY A 113 1.31 10.13 7.08
C GLY A 113 0.02 10.26 6.28
N ILE A 114 0.07 10.23 4.94
CA ILE A 114 -1.10 10.41 4.06
C ILE A 114 -1.46 9.15 3.24
N MET A 115 -0.80 8.02 3.50
CA MET A 115 -0.93 6.79 2.73
C MET A 115 -2.38 6.32 2.54
N GLN A 116 -3.20 6.47 3.57
CA GLN A 116 -4.59 6.03 3.55
C GLN A 116 -5.41 6.79 2.49
N GLY A 117 -5.08 8.08 2.25
CA GLY A 117 -5.73 8.91 1.24
C GLY A 117 -5.17 8.75 -0.18
N SER A 118 -4.08 8.00 -0.34
CA SER A 118 -3.41 7.83 -1.63
C SER A 118 -4.14 6.80 -2.51
N LYS A 119 -4.24 7.08 -3.82
CA LYS A 119 -4.86 6.19 -4.80
C LYS A 119 -3.97 6.07 -6.03
N ILE A 120 -3.93 4.88 -6.61
CA ILE A 120 -3.18 4.60 -7.84
C ILE A 120 -4.17 4.26 -8.93
N ILE A 121 -3.91 4.78 -10.13
CA ILE A 121 -4.63 4.36 -11.33
C ILE A 121 -3.95 3.10 -11.86
N GLY A 122 -4.61 1.96 -11.66
CA GLY A 122 -4.12 0.65 -12.07
C GLY A 122 -4.83 0.07 -13.30
N LYS A 123 -4.32 -1.06 -13.80
CA LYS A 123 -4.96 -1.82 -14.89
C LYS A 123 -6.32 -2.37 -14.44
N GLN A 124 -7.29 -2.39 -15.34
CA GLN A 124 -8.63 -2.93 -15.05
C GLN A 124 -8.61 -4.41 -14.63
N SER A 125 -7.64 -5.19 -15.12
CA SER A 125 -7.43 -6.57 -14.70
C SER A 125 -7.13 -6.73 -13.20
N LEU A 126 -6.63 -5.69 -12.52
CA LEU A 126 -6.38 -5.73 -11.07
C LEU A 126 -7.68 -5.87 -10.26
N LYS A 127 -8.84 -5.51 -10.83
CA LYS A 127 -10.15 -5.73 -10.20
C LYS A 127 -10.49 -7.22 -10.06
N LEU A 128 -9.90 -8.07 -10.90
CA LEU A 128 -10.11 -9.51 -10.87
C LEU A 128 -9.22 -10.21 -9.84
N LEU A 129 -8.19 -9.50 -9.32
CA LEU A 129 -7.36 -10.07 -8.29
C LEU A 129 -8.13 -10.06 -6.96
N PRO A 130 -8.16 -11.20 -6.25
CA PRO A 130 -8.65 -11.22 -4.88
C PRO A 130 -7.81 -10.20 -4.08
N ILE A 131 -8.41 -9.60 -3.05
CA ILE A 131 -7.79 -8.55 -2.24
C ILE A 131 -7.86 -7.19 -2.94
N MET A 132 -7.14 -6.99 -4.05
CA MET A 132 -6.90 -5.66 -4.63
C MET A 132 -8.14 -4.91 -5.16
N GLY A 133 -9.20 -5.61 -5.58
CA GLY A 133 -10.37 -4.98 -6.21
C GLY A 133 -11.30 -4.19 -5.26
N TRP A 134 -11.04 -4.21 -3.95
CA TRP A 134 -11.92 -3.66 -2.91
C TRP A 134 -11.42 -2.35 -2.30
N TYR A 135 -10.20 -1.93 -2.66
CA TYR A 135 -9.49 -0.77 -2.12
C TYR A 135 -9.53 0.44 -3.07
#